data_AF-A0AAU1S9M0-F1
#
_entry.id   AF-A0AAU1S9M0-F1
#
_cell.length_a   1.000
_cell.length_b   1.000
_cell.length_c   1.000
_cell.angle_alpha   90.00
_cell.angle_beta   90.00
_cell.angle_gamma   90.00
#
_symmetry.space_group_name_H-M   'P 1'
#
loop_
_entity.id
_entity.type
_entity.pdbx_description
1 polymer ?
#
loop_
_entity_poly.entity_id
_entity_poly.type
_entity_poly.pdbx_seq_one_letter_code
_entity_poly.pdbx_strand_id
1 'polypeptide(L)'
;MSALTFDLVRRMPLRPSEQRTTFVVLTGTAGPSGEVTITIGTVPRRAVLVAAGLPEGSITHPDATKQGLIAVDERTELTVGGVTAILRQNRRSIGKKGRGISIRLGERDYTYLSVAPCEEELRDSERGALVRQNSPLGSSKAGFAVQAAADTTDLALALLLQGADRTCLTITQAAVSGVLSFLQSGKGDI
;
A
#
# COMPACT_ATOMS: atom_id res chain seq x y z
N MET A 1 20.67 -13.82 -10.19
CA MET A 1 19.27 -14.28 -10.28
C MET A 1 18.41 -13.06 -10.53
N SER A 2 17.56 -13.10 -11.56
CA SER A 2 16.82 -11.91 -12.05
C SER A 2 15.61 -11.62 -11.17
N ALA A 3 15.47 -10.37 -10.73
CA ALA A 3 14.25 -9.92 -10.07
C ALA A 3 13.10 -9.85 -11.10
N LEU A 4 11.91 -10.33 -10.70
CA LEU A 4 10.70 -10.15 -11.51
C LEU A 4 10.24 -8.71 -11.35
N THR A 5 9.97 -8.01 -12.47
CA THR A 5 9.47 -6.64 -12.44
C THR A 5 8.12 -6.52 -13.13
N PHE A 6 7.21 -5.74 -12.55
CA PHE A 6 5.92 -5.44 -13.16
C PHE A 6 5.37 -4.10 -12.67
N ASP A 7 4.38 -3.57 -13.38
CA ASP A 7 3.69 -2.34 -13.02
C ASP A 7 2.25 -2.63 -12.62
N LEU A 8 1.76 -1.88 -11.63
CA LEU A 8 0.33 -1.68 -11.41
C LEU A 8 -0.09 -0.31 -11.95
N VAL A 9 -1.19 -0.28 -12.68
CA VAL A 9 -1.81 0.94 -13.19
C VAL A 9 -2.95 1.35 -12.28
N ARG A 10 -2.86 2.56 -11.77
CA ARG A 10 -3.90 3.25 -10.99
C ARG A 10 -5.03 3.68 -11.92
N ARG A 11 -6.22 3.19 -11.64
CA ARG A 11 -7.46 3.56 -12.32
C ARG A 11 -8.42 4.18 -11.31
N MET A 12 -8.92 5.36 -11.67
CA MET A 12 -10.04 5.97 -10.96
C MET A 12 -11.34 5.41 -11.51
N PRO A 13 -12.34 5.11 -10.66
CA PRO A 13 -13.66 4.75 -11.15
C PRO A 13 -14.24 5.88 -12.00
N LEU A 14 -14.74 5.55 -13.19
CA LEU A 14 -15.22 6.55 -14.15
C LEU A 14 -16.67 6.96 -13.89
N ARG A 15 -17.46 6.07 -13.25
CA ARG A 15 -18.89 6.29 -13.01
C ARG A 15 -19.12 6.89 -11.62
N PRO A 16 -20.01 7.89 -11.47
CA PRO A 16 -20.34 8.47 -10.16
C PRO A 16 -20.83 7.45 -9.13
N SER A 17 -21.54 6.41 -9.56
CA SER A 17 -22.00 5.32 -8.69
C SER A 17 -20.84 4.47 -8.15
N GLU A 18 -19.81 4.21 -8.95
CA GLU A 18 -18.62 3.47 -8.54
C GLU A 18 -17.70 4.32 -7.66
N GLN A 19 -17.61 5.62 -7.92
CA GLN A 19 -16.85 6.56 -7.07
C GLN A 19 -17.41 6.67 -5.65
N ARG A 20 -18.70 6.39 -5.46
CA ARG A 20 -19.32 6.36 -4.13
C ARG A 20 -18.84 5.19 -3.27
N THR A 21 -18.43 4.08 -3.89
CA THR A 21 -18.05 2.83 -3.20
C THR A 21 -16.56 2.49 -3.33
N THR A 22 -15.89 3.02 -4.36
CA THR A 22 -14.50 2.71 -4.72
C THR A 22 -13.70 4.00 -4.77
N PHE A 23 -12.61 4.04 -4.02
CA PHE A 23 -11.69 5.16 -4.02
C PHE A 23 -10.69 5.03 -5.17
N VAL A 24 -10.09 3.85 -5.35
CA VAL A 24 -9.13 3.58 -6.42
C VAL A 24 -9.01 2.08 -6.67
N VAL A 25 -8.68 1.74 -7.90
CA VAL A 25 -8.32 0.38 -8.32
C VAL A 25 -6.91 0.40 -8.88
N LEU A 26 -6.09 -0.58 -8.50
CA LEU A 26 -4.76 -0.82 -9.08
C LEU A 26 -4.81 -2.16 -9.80
N THR A 27 -4.44 -2.20 -11.08
CA THR A 27 -4.45 -3.44 -11.87
C THR A 27 -3.14 -3.65 -12.62
N GLY A 28 -2.71 -4.90 -12.76
CA GLY A 28 -1.51 -5.26 -13.52
C GLY A 28 -1.28 -6.77 -13.56
N THR A 29 -0.17 -7.20 -14.14
CA THR A 29 0.18 -8.63 -14.25
C THR A 29 1.45 -8.91 -13.46
N ALA A 30 1.34 -9.67 -12.36
CA ALA A 30 2.46 -9.97 -11.47
C ALA A 30 3.16 -11.29 -11.88
N GLY A 31 3.72 -11.28 -13.10
CA GLY A 31 4.42 -12.41 -13.68
C GLY A 31 3.61 -13.72 -13.63
N PRO A 32 4.15 -14.82 -13.05
CA PRO A 32 3.48 -16.12 -13.02
C PRO A 32 2.20 -16.14 -12.17
N SER A 33 2.00 -15.13 -11.31
CA SER A 33 0.81 -15.03 -10.46
C SER A 33 -0.42 -14.53 -11.24
N GLY A 34 -0.22 -14.11 -12.50
CA GLY A 34 -1.29 -13.67 -13.40
C GLY A 34 -1.75 -12.24 -13.13
N GLU A 35 -3.00 -11.97 -13.49
CA GLU A 35 -3.63 -10.67 -13.26
C GLU A 35 -3.87 -10.43 -11.77
N VAL A 36 -3.53 -9.22 -11.33
CA VAL A 36 -3.66 -8.76 -9.96
C VAL A 36 -4.49 -7.49 -9.95
N THR A 37 -5.47 -7.44 -9.06
CA THR A 37 -6.28 -6.26 -8.77
C THR A 37 -6.27 -5.96 -7.29
N ILE A 38 -6.01 -4.70 -6.94
CA ILE A 38 -6.23 -4.16 -5.59
C ILE A 38 -7.33 -3.13 -5.66
N THR A 39 -8.41 -3.35 -4.93
CA THR A 39 -9.55 -2.43 -4.85
C THR A 39 -9.56 -1.78 -3.48
N ILE A 40 -9.54 -0.45 -3.43
CA ILE A 40 -9.66 0.33 -2.20
C ILE A 40 -11.06 0.93 -2.16
N GLY A 41 -11.90 0.45 -1.24
CA GLY A 41 -13.25 0.95 -1.02
C GLY A 41 -13.30 2.24 -0.22
N THR A 42 -14.35 3.03 -0.43
CA THR A 42 -14.63 4.27 0.33
C THR A 42 -15.33 3.98 1.66
N VAL A 43 -16.37 3.16 1.66
CA VAL A 43 -17.16 2.79 2.85
C VAL A 43 -17.69 1.34 2.72
N PRO A 44 -17.31 0.40 3.61
CA PRO A 44 -16.27 0.53 4.61
C PRO A 44 -14.88 0.68 3.95
N ARG A 45 -13.97 1.36 4.64
CA ARG A 45 -12.60 1.59 4.16
C ARG A 45 -11.82 0.28 4.19
N ARG A 46 -11.80 -0.41 3.05
CA ARG A 46 -11.22 -1.74 2.89
C ARG A 46 -10.41 -1.82 1.62
N ALA A 47 -9.18 -2.32 1.70
CA ALA A 47 -8.39 -2.72 0.55
C ALA A 47 -8.52 -4.23 0.41
N VAL A 48 -8.79 -4.71 -0.80
CA VAL A 48 -8.90 -6.14 -1.09
C VAL A 48 -7.97 -6.47 -2.24
N LEU A 49 -7.17 -7.53 -2.06
CA LEU A 49 -6.36 -8.12 -3.11
C LEU A 49 -7.14 -9.25 -3.78
N VAL A 50 -7.24 -9.21 -5.10
CA VAL A 50 -7.81 -10.26 -5.93
C VAL A 50 -6.78 -10.67 -6.97
N ALA A 51 -6.32 -11.91 -6.89
CA ALA A 51 -5.41 -12.53 -7.86
C ALA A 51 -5.49 -14.05 -7.73
N ALA A 52 -5.58 -14.77 -8.84
CA ALA A 52 -5.74 -16.23 -8.80
C ALA A 52 -4.48 -16.95 -8.27
N GLY A 53 -3.29 -16.39 -8.52
CA GLY A 53 -2.02 -16.98 -8.12
C GLY A 53 -1.47 -16.50 -6.76
N LEU A 54 -2.21 -15.67 -6.02
CA LEU A 54 -1.77 -15.12 -4.74
C LEU A 54 -2.75 -15.48 -3.62
N PRO A 55 -2.28 -15.58 -2.36
CA PRO A 55 -3.19 -15.70 -1.23
C PRO A 55 -4.11 -14.47 -1.17
N GLU A 56 -5.37 -14.72 -0.86
CA GLU A 56 -6.34 -13.65 -0.61
C GLU A 56 -5.87 -12.77 0.55
N GLY A 57 -6.26 -11.51 0.53
CA GLY A 57 -6.00 -10.66 1.69
C GLY A 57 -6.73 -9.34 1.64
N SER A 58 -6.74 -8.68 2.79
CA SER A 58 -7.37 -7.38 2.93
C SER A 58 -6.75 -6.53 4.01
N ILE A 59 -6.93 -5.23 3.89
CA ILE A 59 -6.68 -4.26 4.96
C ILE A 59 -8.02 -3.62 5.30
N THR A 60 -8.36 -3.53 6.58
CA THR A 60 -9.54 -2.83 7.09
C THR A 60 -9.15 -1.94 8.26
N HIS A 61 -9.89 -0.86 8.45
CA HIS A 61 -9.76 -0.01 9.64
C HIS A 61 -11.15 0.34 10.15
N PRO A 62 -11.41 0.29 11.46
CA PRO A 62 -12.74 0.51 12.04
C PRO A 62 -13.25 1.96 11.96
N ASP A 63 -12.50 2.87 11.34
CA ASP A 63 -12.89 4.27 11.20
C ASP A 63 -13.58 4.46 9.86
N ALA A 64 -14.91 4.39 9.88
CA ALA A 64 -15.76 4.53 8.71
C ALA A 64 -15.96 5.99 8.27
N THR A 65 -15.45 6.97 9.02
CA THR A 65 -15.70 8.40 8.76
C THR A 65 -14.72 9.04 7.77
N LYS A 66 -13.62 8.37 7.45
CA LYS A 66 -12.56 8.87 6.56
C LYS A 66 -12.58 8.17 5.21
N GLN A 67 -12.44 8.96 4.14
CA GLN A 67 -12.26 8.46 2.76
C GLN A 67 -10.77 8.32 2.42
N GLY A 68 -10.42 7.36 1.54
CA GLY A 68 -9.07 7.22 0.97
C GLY A 68 -8.24 6.05 1.50
N LEU A 69 -6.92 6.08 1.24
CA LEU A 69 -5.92 5.05 1.65
C LEU A 69 -5.99 4.74 3.14
N ILE A 70 -5.86 3.49 3.59
CA ILE A 70 -6.17 3.05 4.95
C ILE A 70 -5.07 3.40 5.96
N ALA A 71 -5.42 4.16 7.00
CA ALA A 71 -4.50 4.40 8.12
C ALA A 71 -3.97 3.07 8.67
N VAL A 72 -2.67 3.01 8.97
CA VAL A 72 -2.05 1.87 9.62
C VAL A 72 -1.82 2.22 11.08
N ASP A 73 -2.52 1.57 12.00
CA ASP A 73 -2.27 1.65 13.43
C ASP A 73 -2.69 0.34 14.10
N GLU A 74 -2.74 0.34 15.43
CA GLU A 74 -3.06 -0.82 16.25
C GLU A 74 -4.50 -1.34 16.04
N ARG A 75 -5.37 -0.54 15.43
CA ARG A 75 -6.76 -0.90 15.11
C ARG A 75 -6.93 -1.38 13.67
N THR A 76 -5.89 -1.26 12.85
CA THR A 76 -5.89 -1.76 11.48
C THR A 76 -5.77 -3.27 11.49
N GLU A 77 -6.67 -3.94 10.79
CA GLU A 77 -6.59 -5.37 10.57
C GLU A 77 -6.05 -5.62 9.16
N LEU A 78 -4.91 -6.29 9.06
CA LEU A 78 -4.31 -6.73 7.81
C LEU A 78 -4.34 -8.26 7.80
N THR A 79 -4.94 -8.86 6.78
CA THR A 79 -5.00 -10.30 6.60
C THR A 79 -4.36 -10.72 5.29
N VAL A 80 -3.61 -11.83 5.33
CA VAL A 80 -3.04 -12.48 4.14
C VAL A 80 -3.17 -13.99 4.31
N GLY A 81 -3.79 -14.68 3.35
CA GLY A 81 -4.00 -16.13 3.40
C GLY A 81 -4.75 -16.59 4.65
N GLY A 82 -5.68 -15.77 5.16
CA GLY A 82 -6.42 -16.05 6.40
C GLY A 82 -5.65 -15.79 7.70
N VAL A 83 -4.39 -15.35 7.63
CA VAL A 83 -3.58 -14.99 8.81
C VAL A 83 -3.67 -13.48 9.05
N THR A 84 -4.07 -13.08 10.24
CA THR A 84 -4.10 -11.68 10.67
C THR A 84 -2.72 -11.24 11.16
N ALA A 85 -2.23 -10.14 10.61
CA ALA A 85 -0.96 -9.54 10.97
C ALA A 85 -1.08 -8.64 12.21
N ILE A 86 -0.01 -8.58 13.01
CA ILE A 86 0.16 -7.60 14.07
C ILE A 86 0.97 -6.43 13.50
N LEU A 87 0.41 -5.23 13.61
CA LEU A 87 0.99 -4.00 13.06
C LEU A 87 1.53 -3.12 14.17
N ARG A 88 2.75 -2.62 14.00
CA ARG A 88 3.36 -1.62 14.89
C ARG A 88 4.05 -0.55 14.07
N GLN A 89 3.74 0.72 14.34
CA GLN A 89 4.41 1.83 13.70
C GLN A 89 5.58 2.33 14.55
N ASN A 90 6.78 2.38 13.97
CA ASN A 90 7.89 3.07 14.60
C ASN A 90 7.86 4.57 14.29
N ARG A 91 6.94 5.30 14.93
CA ARG A 91 6.79 6.77 14.76
C ARG A 91 7.97 7.58 15.32
N ARG A 92 8.77 7.00 16.24
CA ARG A 92 9.78 7.72 17.03
C ARG A 92 11.17 7.77 16.37
N SER A 93 11.37 7.14 15.21
CA SER A 93 12.64 7.29 14.48
C SER A 93 12.78 8.70 13.91
N ILE A 94 13.87 9.37 14.30
CA ILE A 94 14.23 10.72 13.85
C ILE A 94 14.63 10.70 12.35
N GLY A 95 15.19 9.60 11.85
CA GLY A 95 15.60 9.45 10.45
C GLY A 95 14.54 8.80 9.55
N LYS A 96 14.45 9.25 8.29
CA LYS A 96 13.58 8.67 7.23
C LYS A 96 13.72 7.15 7.11
N LYS A 97 14.95 6.64 7.22
CA LYS A 97 15.30 5.21 7.09
C LYS A 97 14.86 4.32 8.26
N GLY A 98 14.50 4.90 9.41
CA GLY A 98 14.04 4.13 10.58
C GLY A 98 12.53 4.24 10.84
N ARG A 99 11.80 5.04 10.03
CA ARG A 99 10.34 5.10 10.08
C ARG A 99 9.80 3.98 9.21
N GLY A 100 9.30 2.94 9.87
CA GLY A 100 8.75 1.77 9.21
C GLY A 100 7.52 1.26 9.92
N ILE A 101 6.75 0.46 9.19
CA ILE A 101 5.68 -0.37 9.71
C ILE A 101 6.31 -1.74 9.98
N SER A 102 6.40 -2.11 11.26
CA SER A 102 6.70 -3.48 11.66
C SER A 102 5.43 -4.31 11.52
N ILE A 103 5.55 -5.44 10.83
CA ILE A 103 4.43 -6.32 10.51
C ILE A 103 4.85 -7.73 10.91
N ARG A 104 4.16 -8.33 11.87
CA ARG A 104 4.30 -9.76 12.16
C ARG A 104 3.14 -10.50 11.53
N LEU A 105 3.42 -11.41 10.61
CA LEU A 105 2.41 -12.23 9.91
C LEU A 105 2.74 -13.70 10.15
N GLY A 106 1.98 -14.36 11.02
CA GLY A 106 2.34 -15.68 11.53
C GLY A 106 3.70 -15.63 12.24
N GLU A 107 4.62 -16.51 11.83
CA GLU A 107 5.99 -16.59 12.36
C GLU A 107 6.98 -15.62 11.69
N ARG A 108 6.53 -14.84 10.69
CA ARG A 108 7.42 -13.97 9.91
C ARG A 108 7.36 -12.54 10.40
N ASP A 109 8.54 -11.98 10.65
CA ASP A 109 8.71 -10.58 11.04
C ASP A 109 9.21 -9.75 9.86
N TYR A 110 8.36 -8.82 9.43
CA TYR A 110 8.61 -7.92 8.32
C TYR A 110 8.77 -6.47 8.79
N THR A 111 9.48 -5.69 7.98
CA THR A 111 9.51 -4.23 8.07
C THR A 111 9.24 -3.64 6.69
N TYR A 112 8.26 -2.74 6.64
CA TYR A 112 7.98 -1.92 5.47
C TYR A 112 8.47 -0.50 5.70
N LEU A 113 9.37 0.00 4.85
CA LEU A 113 10.00 1.32 5.05
C LEU A 113 10.26 2.06 3.74
N SER A 114 10.46 3.38 3.84
CA SER A 114 10.99 4.18 2.74
C SER A 114 12.52 4.07 2.70
N VAL A 115 13.07 3.66 1.56
CA VAL A 115 14.52 3.50 1.34
C VAL A 115 15.12 4.66 0.56
N ALA A 116 14.34 5.29 -0.31
CA ALA A 116 14.67 6.51 -1.04
C ALA A 116 13.38 7.31 -1.37
N PRO A 117 13.47 8.55 -1.87
CA PRO A 117 12.29 9.28 -2.35
C PRO A 117 11.53 8.45 -3.39
N CYS A 118 10.21 8.32 -3.23
CA CYS A 118 9.34 7.49 -4.08
C CYS A 118 9.67 5.99 -4.08
N GLU A 119 10.59 5.53 -3.24
CA GLU A 119 10.98 4.12 -3.14
C GLU A 119 10.75 3.57 -1.74
N GLU A 120 10.08 2.43 -1.72
CA GLU A 120 9.70 1.71 -0.51
C GLU A 120 10.11 0.24 -0.66
N GLU A 121 10.37 -0.40 0.47
CA GLU A 121 10.87 -1.77 0.50
C GLU A 121 10.17 -2.56 1.60
N LEU A 122 9.61 -3.72 1.22
CA LEU A 122 9.24 -4.78 2.14
C LEU A 122 10.48 -5.64 2.40
N ARG A 123 10.84 -5.77 3.66
CA ARG A 123 11.93 -6.61 4.14
C ARG A 123 11.41 -7.63 5.12
N ASP A 124 11.95 -8.83 5.05
CA ASP A 124 11.84 -9.85 6.08
C ASP A 124 13.11 -9.82 6.93
N SER A 125 12.96 -10.02 8.24
CA SER A 125 14.07 -9.90 9.20
C SER A 125 15.18 -10.92 8.98
N GLU A 126 14.87 -12.09 8.42
CA GLU A 126 15.83 -13.17 8.16
C GLU A 126 16.32 -13.16 6.71
N ARG A 127 15.40 -12.94 5.76
CA ARG A 127 15.68 -13.03 4.31
C ARG A 127 16.14 -11.71 3.69
N GLY A 128 15.97 -10.59 4.38
CA GLY A 128 16.33 -9.27 3.89
C GLY A 128 15.29 -8.68 2.93
N ALA A 129 15.73 -7.96 1.90
CA ALA A 129 14.83 -7.29 0.96
C ALA A 129 14.06 -8.29 0.08
N LEU A 130 12.74 -8.12 -0.01
CA LEU A 130 11.86 -9.03 -0.74
C LEU A 130 11.16 -8.34 -1.91
N VAL A 131 10.56 -7.18 -1.67
CA VAL A 131 9.86 -6.43 -2.71
C VAL A 131 10.23 -4.96 -2.60
N ARG A 132 10.66 -4.38 -3.72
CA ARG A 132 10.82 -2.92 -3.85
C ARG A 132 9.68 -2.37 -4.67
N GLN A 133 9.13 -1.28 -4.18
CA GLN A 133 8.18 -0.48 -4.90
C GLN A 133 8.81 0.85 -5.29
N ASN A 134 8.56 1.26 -6.54
CA ASN A 134 8.80 2.61 -7.00
C ASN A 134 7.45 3.24 -7.41
N SER A 135 7.14 4.41 -6.88
CA SER A 135 5.94 5.16 -7.27
C SER A 135 6.32 6.60 -7.57
N PRO A 136 6.73 6.89 -8.81
CA PRO A 136 7.18 8.22 -9.20
C PRO A 136 6.05 9.22 -8.98
N LEU A 137 6.42 10.41 -8.52
CA LEU A 137 5.46 11.49 -8.29
C LEU A 137 4.74 11.84 -9.61
N GLY A 138 3.41 11.93 -9.57
CA GLY A 138 2.58 12.22 -10.75
C GLY A 138 2.35 11.05 -11.70
N SER A 139 2.95 9.89 -11.44
CA SER A 139 2.71 8.66 -12.22
C SER A 139 1.38 8.01 -11.82
N SER A 140 0.63 7.54 -12.82
CA SER A 140 -0.48 6.61 -12.61
C SER A 140 0.01 5.17 -12.42
N LYS A 141 1.31 4.90 -12.52
CA LYS A 141 1.91 3.58 -12.37
C LYS A 141 2.72 3.45 -11.08
N ALA A 142 2.58 2.31 -10.42
CA ALA A 142 3.48 1.86 -9.36
C ALA A 142 4.27 0.65 -9.87
N GLY A 143 5.59 0.79 -9.95
CA GLY A 143 6.49 -0.28 -10.36
C GLY A 143 6.90 -1.14 -9.18
N PHE A 144 7.02 -2.45 -9.42
CA PHE A 144 7.42 -3.45 -8.43
C PHE A 144 8.61 -4.23 -8.94
N ALA A 145 9.58 -4.47 -8.06
CA ALA A 145 10.69 -5.39 -8.27
C ALA A 145 10.69 -6.43 -7.15
N VAL A 146 10.39 -7.68 -7.51
CA VAL A 146 10.26 -8.83 -6.62
C VAL A 146 11.57 -9.62 -6.65
N GLN A 147 12.19 -9.76 -5.50
CA GLN A 147 13.44 -10.51 -5.34
C GLN A 147 13.16 -12.02 -5.43
N ALA A 148 14.19 -12.78 -5.85
CA ALA A 148 14.05 -14.23 -6.01
C ALA A 148 13.74 -14.99 -4.70
N ALA A 149 14.04 -14.38 -3.55
CA ALA A 149 13.74 -14.94 -2.22
C ALA A 149 12.29 -14.69 -1.76
N ALA A 150 11.52 -13.88 -2.49
CA ALA A 150 10.14 -13.56 -2.17
C ALA A 150 9.19 -14.64 -2.68
N ASP A 151 8.24 -15.04 -1.84
CA ASP A 151 7.16 -15.95 -2.20
C ASP A 151 5.84 -15.20 -2.46
N THR A 152 4.77 -15.95 -2.73
CA THR A 152 3.45 -15.40 -3.03
C THR A 152 2.83 -14.66 -1.85
N THR A 153 3.18 -15.01 -0.61
CA THR A 153 2.71 -14.31 0.60
C THR A 153 3.40 -12.96 0.71
N ASP A 154 4.71 -12.91 0.46
CA ASP A 154 5.49 -11.67 0.48
C ASP A 154 4.99 -10.69 -0.59
N LEU A 155 4.70 -11.21 -1.79
CA LEU A 155 4.14 -10.42 -2.89
C LEU A 155 2.73 -9.92 -2.56
N ALA A 156 1.83 -10.78 -2.06
CA ALA A 156 0.49 -10.39 -1.63
C ALA A 156 0.52 -9.30 -0.54
N LEU A 157 1.41 -9.44 0.44
CA LEU A 157 1.63 -8.47 1.49
C LEU A 157 2.07 -7.11 0.93
N ALA A 158 3.08 -7.09 0.05
CA ALA A 158 3.57 -5.85 -0.57
C ALA A 158 2.50 -5.15 -1.42
N LEU A 159 1.68 -5.93 -2.12
CA LEU A 159 0.54 -5.44 -2.90
C LEU A 159 -0.54 -4.83 -2.00
N LEU A 160 -0.92 -5.51 -0.92
CA LEU A 160 -1.92 -4.99 0.02
C LEU A 160 -1.49 -3.66 0.66
N LEU A 161 -0.19 -3.47 0.91
CA LEU A 161 0.35 -2.21 1.44
C LEU A 161 0.17 -1.01 0.47
N GLN A 162 -0.21 -1.21 -0.79
CA GLN A 162 -0.71 -0.11 -1.65
C GLN A 162 -2.02 0.48 -1.14
N GLY A 163 -2.81 -0.34 -0.45
CA GLY A 163 -4.03 0.02 0.24
C GLY A 163 -3.81 0.92 1.44
N ALA A 164 -2.59 0.92 2.01
CA ALA A 164 -2.25 1.61 3.23
C ALA A 164 -1.90 3.08 3.00
N ASP A 165 -2.21 3.90 4.01
CA ASP A 165 -1.73 5.26 4.15
C ASP A 165 -0.27 5.22 4.63
N ARG A 166 0.61 5.62 3.72
CA ARG A 166 2.07 5.58 3.88
C ARG A 166 2.66 6.91 4.33
N THR A 167 1.81 7.88 4.69
CA THR A 167 2.24 9.19 5.20
C THR A 167 3.24 9.07 6.34
N CYS A 168 3.08 8.06 7.21
CA CYS A 168 3.97 7.78 8.34
C CYS A 168 5.42 7.41 7.93
N LEU A 169 5.65 6.96 6.69
CA LEU A 169 6.96 6.54 6.19
C LEU A 169 7.81 7.72 5.72
N THR A 170 7.20 8.89 5.51
CA THR A 170 7.90 10.09 5.03
C THR A 170 7.81 11.21 6.06
N ILE A 171 8.85 12.05 6.15
CA ILE A 171 8.85 13.22 7.06
C ILE A 171 7.74 14.22 6.70
N THR A 172 7.13 14.14 5.50
CA THR A 172 6.57 15.30 4.82
C THR A 172 5.24 15.07 4.08
N GLN A 173 4.50 13.98 4.29
CA GLN A 173 3.14 13.91 3.71
C GLN A 173 2.05 14.62 4.56
N ALA A 174 2.39 15.11 5.76
CA ALA A 174 1.55 16.09 6.45
C ALA A 174 1.60 17.49 5.82
N ALA A 175 2.68 17.84 5.08
CA ALA A 175 2.82 19.16 4.47
C ALA A 175 2.34 19.21 3.00
N VAL A 176 2.49 18.13 2.23
CA VAL A 176 2.15 18.14 0.79
C VAL A 176 0.66 17.90 0.52
N SER A 177 -0.06 17.17 1.38
CA SER A 177 -1.53 17.07 1.28
C SER A 177 -2.25 18.35 1.70
N GLY A 178 -1.56 19.26 2.41
CA GLY A 178 -2.04 20.62 2.67
C GLY A 178 -1.90 21.52 1.44
N VAL A 179 -0.76 21.49 0.75
CA VAL A 179 -0.52 22.41 -0.38
C VAL A 179 -1.35 22.05 -1.63
N LEU A 180 -1.70 20.78 -1.85
CA LEU A 180 -2.59 20.38 -2.94
C LEU A 180 -4.09 20.56 -2.62
N SER A 181 -4.48 20.70 -1.35
CA SER A 181 -5.86 21.09 -0.99
C SER A 181 -6.06 22.61 -0.98
N PHE A 182 -4.99 23.41 -0.83
CA PHE A 182 -5.03 24.86 -1.00
C PHE A 182 -5.09 25.35 -2.45
N LEU A 183 -4.67 24.54 -3.44
CA LEU A 183 -4.81 24.89 -4.87
C LEU A 183 -6.16 24.48 -5.48
N GLN A 184 -7.07 23.90 -4.70
CA GLN A 184 -8.42 23.56 -5.14
C GLN A 184 -9.54 24.19 -4.28
N SER A 185 -9.20 25.19 -3.47
CA SER A 185 -10.17 26.09 -2.82
C SER A 185 -9.99 27.52 -3.30
N GLY A 186 -10.25 27.74 -4.59
CA GLY A 186 -10.61 29.05 -5.14
C GLY A 186 -12.11 29.07 -5.40
N LYS A 187 -12.91 29.25 -4.35
CA LYS A 187 -14.32 29.65 -4.49
C LYS A 187 -14.35 31.12 -4.87
N GLY A 188 -15.14 31.45 -5.89
CA GLY A 188 -15.58 32.79 -6.20
C GLY A 188 -16.94 32.70 -6.88
N ASP A 189 -17.99 32.65 -6.08
CA ASP A 189 -19.35 33.02 -6.50
C ASP A 189 -19.34 34.50 -6.89
N ILE A 190 -19.76 34.83 -8.12
CA ILE A 190 -20.84 35.78 -8.46
C ILE A 190 -21.51 35.26 -9.73
#